data_AF-A0A0N8K701-F1
#
_entry.id   AF-A0A0N8K701-F1
#
_cell.length_a   1.000
_cell.length_b   1.000
_cell.length_c   1.000
_cell.angle_alpha   90.00
_cell.angle_beta   90.00
_cell.angle_gamma   90.00
#
_symmetry.space_group_name_H-M   'P 1'
#
loop_
_entity.id
_entity.type
_entity.pdbx_description
1 polymer ?
#
loop_
_entity_poly.entity_id
_entity_poly.type
_entity_poly.pdbx_seq_one_letter_code
_entity_poly.pdbx_strand_id
1 'polypeptide(L)'
;MVTPAVKREAVAHLKAHLGLSERRACEIAGADRKMVRYQSQRAPDTALRGRLRDLANERRRFGYRRLFVLLRREGEASGINRIYRLYREEGLTVRKRKARRKAIGTRAPILIEARANARWSLDFVHDQFAGGQRFRVLNVVR
;
A
#
# COMPACT_ATOMS: atom_id res chain seq x y z
N MET A 1 -7.21 14.77 -16.74
CA MET A 1 -7.19 16.01 -15.93
C MET A 1 -5.76 16.20 -15.40
N VAL A 2 -5.07 17.30 -15.71
CA VAL A 2 -3.66 17.53 -15.32
C VAL A 2 -3.59 18.09 -13.90
N THR A 3 -2.69 17.57 -13.06
CA THR A 3 -2.54 18.04 -11.67
C THR A 3 -1.87 19.43 -11.61
N PRO A 4 -2.14 20.25 -10.57
CA PRO A 4 -1.48 21.52 -10.36
C PRO A 4 0.05 21.46 -10.34
N ALA A 5 0.62 20.35 -9.84
CA ALA A 5 2.07 20.12 -9.81
C ALA A 5 2.64 20.02 -11.24
N VAL A 6 2.03 19.21 -12.09
CA VAL A 6 2.45 19.04 -13.49
C VAL A 6 2.30 20.36 -14.27
N LYS A 7 1.25 21.15 -13.99
CA LYS A 7 1.12 22.49 -14.59
C LYS A 7 2.24 23.44 -14.17
N ARG A 8 2.68 23.40 -12.91
CA ARG A 8 3.83 24.22 -12.44
C ARG A 8 5.13 23.78 -13.12
N GLU A 9 5.36 22.49 -13.25
CA GLU A 9 6.53 21.95 -13.94
C GLU A 9 6.55 22.35 -15.42
N ALA A 10 5.40 22.30 -16.10
CA ALA A 10 5.26 22.77 -17.48
C ALA A 10 5.61 24.27 -17.60
N VAL A 11 5.08 25.12 -16.72
CA VAL A 11 5.42 26.56 -16.71
C VAL A 11 6.91 26.78 -16.45
N ALA A 12 7.50 26.05 -15.50
CA ALA A 12 8.93 26.14 -15.22
C ALA A 12 9.78 25.72 -16.43
N HIS A 13 9.38 24.64 -17.11
CA HIS A 13 10.05 24.15 -18.31
C HIS A 13 9.98 25.18 -19.45
N LEU A 14 8.80 25.76 -19.71
CA LEU A 14 8.61 26.79 -20.74
C LEU A 14 9.43 28.06 -20.45
N LYS A 15 9.53 28.48 -19.18
CA LYS A 15 10.39 29.62 -18.79
C LYS A 15 11.87 29.29 -19.01
N ALA A 16 12.33 28.11 -18.60
CA ALA A 16 13.73 27.74 -18.64
C ALA A 16 14.26 27.44 -20.05
N HIS A 17 13.49 26.72 -20.88
CA HIS A 17 13.95 26.22 -22.18
C HIS A 17 13.59 27.14 -23.35
N LEU A 18 12.52 27.94 -23.23
CA LEU A 18 12.04 28.80 -24.31
C LEU A 18 12.18 30.30 -23.97
N GLY A 19 12.76 30.65 -22.82
CA GLY A 19 12.95 32.04 -22.39
C GLY A 19 11.63 32.82 -22.23
N LEU A 20 10.50 32.12 -22.12
CA LEU A 20 9.19 32.76 -22.12
C LEU A 20 8.95 33.50 -20.80
N SER A 21 8.26 34.64 -20.89
CA SER A 21 7.76 35.33 -19.70
C SER A 21 6.79 34.42 -18.94
N GLU A 22 6.76 34.55 -17.61
CA GLU A 22 5.86 33.77 -16.77
C GLU A 22 4.39 33.88 -17.20
N ARG A 23 3.98 35.06 -17.67
CA ARG A 23 2.62 35.33 -18.14
C ARG A 23 2.29 34.45 -19.35
N ARG A 24 3.17 34.42 -20.35
CA ARG A 24 3.00 33.64 -21.58
C ARG A 24 3.11 32.14 -21.33
N ALA A 25 4.04 31.73 -20.46
CA ALA A 25 4.17 30.33 -20.05
C ALA A 25 2.92 29.81 -19.31
N CYS A 26 2.33 30.62 -18.42
CA CYS A 26 1.09 30.28 -17.71
C CYS A 26 -0.11 30.14 -18.65
N GLU A 27 -0.21 31.03 -19.64
CA GLU A 27 -1.30 31.02 -20.63
C GLU A 27 -1.24 29.75 -21.49
N ILE A 28 -0.05 29.40 -22.01
CA ILE A 28 0.17 28.17 -22.78
C ILE A 28 -0.13 26.92 -21.95
N ALA A 29 0.29 26.90 -20.68
CA ALA A 29 0.07 25.75 -19.79
C ALA A 29 -1.35 25.69 -19.17
N GLY A 30 -2.21 26.68 -19.43
CA GLY A 30 -3.53 26.80 -18.81
C GLY A 30 -3.46 26.82 -17.27
N ALA A 31 -2.49 27.55 -16.73
CA ALA A 31 -2.19 27.63 -15.29
C ALA A 31 -2.45 29.03 -14.74
N ASP A 32 -3.07 29.12 -13.56
CA ASP A 32 -3.24 30.41 -12.88
C ASP A 32 -1.90 30.89 -12.26
N ARG A 33 -1.56 32.17 -12.45
CA ARG A 33 -0.30 32.76 -11.94
C ARG A 33 -0.19 32.72 -10.42
N LYS A 34 -1.29 32.90 -9.67
CA LYS A 34 -1.32 32.77 -8.20
C LYS A 34 -1.01 31.34 -7.79
N MET A 35 -1.52 30.35 -8.52
CA MET A 35 -1.20 28.95 -8.29
C MET A 35 0.29 28.67 -8.56
N VAL A 36 0.88 29.24 -9.60
CA VAL A 36 2.31 29.07 -9.93
C VAL A 36 3.21 29.74 -8.90
N ARG A 37 2.86 30.94 -8.43
CA ARG A 37 3.63 31.70 -7.43
C ARG A 37 3.50 31.17 -6.01
N TYR A 38 2.49 30.35 -5.73
CA TYR A 38 2.25 29.84 -4.39
C TYR A 38 3.43 28.97 -3.91
N GLN A 39 4.08 29.43 -2.83
CA GLN A 39 5.08 28.68 -2.09
C GLN A 39 4.53 28.30 -0.72
N SER A 40 4.78 27.06 -0.30
CA SER A 40 4.37 26.61 1.03
C SER A 40 5.34 27.19 2.07
N GLN A 41 4.83 27.97 3.01
CA GLN A 41 5.62 28.54 4.12
C GLN A 41 5.73 27.60 5.33
N ARG A 42 5.61 26.28 5.14
CA ARG A 42 5.65 25.34 6.26
C ARG A 42 7.09 25.21 6.77
N ALA A 43 7.26 25.34 8.08
CA ALA A 43 8.51 25.02 8.75
C ALA A 43 8.94 23.57 8.41
N PRO A 44 10.26 23.33 8.27
CA PRO A 44 10.76 21.99 7.95
C PRO A 44 10.39 21.02 9.08
N ASP A 45 9.70 19.93 8.72
CA ASP A 45 9.23 18.89 9.64
C ASP A 45 10.39 17.99 10.19
N THR A 46 11.60 18.53 10.34
CA THR A 46 12.84 17.76 10.59
C THR A 46 12.82 16.99 11.91
N ALA A 47 12.40 17.62 13.01
CA ALA A 47 12.30 16.97 14.32
C ALA A 47 11.29 15.82 14.31
N LEU A 48 10.10 16.05 13.75
CA LEU A 48 9.05 15.04 13.64
C LEU A 48 9.45 13.87 12.73
N ARG A 49 10.15 14.14 11.62
CA ARG A 49 10.72 13.10 10.76
C ARG A 49 11.74 12.25 11.49
N GLY A 50 12.65 12.86 12.23
CA GLY A 50 13.63 12.16 13.06
C GLY A 50 12.94 11.20 14.03
N ARG A 51 12.01 11.74 14.84
CA ARG A 51 11.27 10.93 15.82
C ARG A 51 10.46 9.80 15.18
N LEU A 52 9.83 10.06 14.03
CA LEU A 52 9.08 9.06 13.29
C LEU A 52 9.99 7.91 12.79
N ARG A 53 11.22 8.21 12.34
CA ARG A 53 12.21 7.20 11.95
C ARG A 53 12.64 6.36 13.14
N ASP A 54 12.91 6.99 14.28
CA ASP A 54 13.34 6.29 15.49
C ASP A 54 12.29 5.26 15.92
N LEU A 55 11.02 5.69 16.01
CA LEU A 55 9.91 4.79 16.36
C LEU A 55 9.69 3.69 15.31
N ALA A 56 9.85 4.01 14.02
CA ALA A 56 9.74 3.02 12.95
C ALA A 56 10.87 1.98 13.00
N ASN A 57 12.09 2.40 13.38
CA ASN A 57 13.24 1.51 13.55
C ASN A 57 13.09 0.62 14.79
N GLU A 58 12.62 1.17 15.90
CA GLU A 58 12.36 0.42 17.14
C GLU A 58 11.22 -0.61 16.97
N ARG A 59 10.24 -0.31 16.11
CA ARG A 59 9.05 -1.14 15.88
C ARG A 59 8.77 -1.34 14.38
N ARG A 60 9.68 -2.03 13.67
CA ARG A 60 9.65 -2.25 12.20
C ARG A 60 8.35 -2.86 11.63
N ARG A 61 7.50 -3.49 12.44
CA ARG A 61 6.20 -4.04 12.01
C ARG A 61 5.05 -3.03 12.09
N PHE A 62 5.27 -1.86 12.67
CA PHE A 62 4.20 -0.87 12.88
C PHE A 62 4.00 -0.03 11.63
N GLY A 63 2.73 0.10 11.23
CA GLY A 63 2.33 1.07 10.21
C GLY A 63 2.07 2.45 10.81
N TYR A 64 1.86 3.44 9.95
CA TYR A 64 1.65 4.84 10.33
C TYR A 64 0.56 5.05 11.40
N ARG A 65 -0.52 4.23 11.41
CA ARG A 65 -1.60 4.34 12.41
C ARG A 65 -1.12 4.04 13.84
N ARG A 66 -0.25 3.04 14.01
CA ARG A 66 0.31 2.71 15.33
C ARG A 66 1.37 3.73 15.75
N LEU A 67 2.20 4.17 14.81
CA LEU A 67 3.17 5.25 15.05
C LEU A 67 2.46 6.56 15.44
N PHE A 68 1.33 6.87 14.82
CA PHE A 68 0.50 8.03 15.18
C PHE A 68 0.03 8.00 16.64
N VAL A 69 -0.41 6.84 17.14
CA VAL A 69 -0.82 6.70 18.55
C VAL A 69 0.37 6.90 19.50
N LEU A 70 1.55 6.39 19.16
CA LEU A 70 2.76 6.59 19.96
C LEU A 70 3.17 8.06 19.99
N LEU A 71 3.25 8.71 18.83
CA LEU A 71 3.56 10.13 18.73
C LEU A 71 2.55 10.99 19.49
N ARG A 72 1.26 10.63 19.44
CA ARG A 72 0.22 11.33 20.21
C ARG A 72 0.42 11.21 21.72
N ARG A 73 0.90 10.07 22.20
CA ARG A 73 1.25 9.88 23.63
C ARG A 73 2.48 10.67 24.03
N GLU A 74 3.41 10.89 23.10
CA GLU A 74 4.58 11.75 23.28
C GLU A 74 4.25 13.25 23.19
N GLY A 75 2.98 13.62 22.99
CA GLY A 75 2.53 15.02 22.94
C GLY A 75 2.48 15.64 21.54
N GLU A 76 2.72 14.87 20.47
CA GLU A 76 2.69 15.38 19.11
C GLU A 76 1.25 15.78 18.70
N ALA A 77 1.04 17.07 18.40
CA ALA A 77 -0.26 17.61 18.03
C ALA A 77 -0.65 17.34 16.56
N SER A 78 0.25 16.78 15.76
CA SER A 78 0.00 16.53 14.34
C SER A 78 -1.20 15.62 14.07
N GLY A 79 -1.95 15.95 13.02
CA GLY A 79 -3.03 15.12 12.52
C GLY A 79 -2.53 13.85 11.82
N ILE A 80 -3.38 12.82 11.76
CA ILE A 80 -3.05 11.52 11.16
C ILE A 80 -2.61 11.63 9.70
N ASN A 81 -3.19 12.56 8.93
CA ASN A 81 -2.84 12.80 7.52
C ASN A 81 -1.42 13.35 7.35
N ARG A 82 -0.97 14.22 8.28
CA ARG A 82 0.40 14.75 8.27
C ARG A 82 1.40 13.63 8.54
N ILE A 83 1.13 12.78 9.51
CA ILE A 83 1.99 11.62 9.84
C ILE A 83 2.00 10.62 8.68
N TYR A 84 0.85 10.35 8.05
CA TYR A 84 0.79 9.49 6.89
C TYR A 84 1.64 10.01 5.72
N ARG A 85 1.55 11.32 5.43
CA ARG A 85 2.36 11.99 4.40
C ARG A 85 3.86 11.84 4.70
N LEU A 86 4.28 12.18 5.91
CA LEU A 86 5.69 12.06 6.32
C LEU A 86 6.18 10.61 6.28
N TYR A 87 5.37 9.66 6.76
CA TYR A 87 5.67 8.23 6.70
C TYR A 87 5.89 7.72 5.27
N ARG A 88 5.10 8.23 4.31
CA ARG A 88 5.22 7.92 2.88
C ARG A 88 6.48 8.53 2.27
N GLU A 89 6.74 9.81 2.54
CA GLU A 89 7.92 10.53 2.06
C GLU A 89 9.22 9.93 2.60
N GLU A 90 9.23 9.45 3.85
CA GLU A 90 10.36 8.78 4.50
C GLU A 90 10.52 7.30 4.08
N GLY A 91 9.65 6.77 3.22
CA GLY A 91 9.77 5.40 2.72
C GLY A 91 9.57 4.30 3.77
N LEU A 92 8.98 4.61 4.93
CA LEU A 92 8.86 3.72 6.10
C LEU A 92 7.84 2.59 5.93
N THR A 93 7.30 2.42 4.72
CA THR A 93 6.24 1.43 4.44
C THR A 93 6.74 0.01 4.67
N VAL A 94 6.09 -0.69 5.60
CA VAL A 94 6.38 -2.10 5.90
C VAL A 94 6.13 -2.94 4.63
N ARG A 95 7.20 -3.52 4.08
CA ARG A 95 7.10 -4.41 2.92
C ARG A 95 6.36 -5.68 3.31
N LYS A 96 5.26 -5.98 2.62
CA LYS A 96 4.59 -7.28 2.75
C LYS A 96 5.53 -8.37 2.23
N ARG A 97 5.80 -9.40 3.03
CA ARG A 97 6.52 -10.58 2.57
C ARG A 97 5.67 -11.24 1.47
N LYS A 98 6.23 -11.42 0.28
CA LYS A 98 5.55 -12.16 -0.79
C LYS A 98 5.31 -13.59 -0.29
N ALA A 99 4.06 -14.03 -0.31
CA ALA A 99 3.73 -15.42 0.00
C ALA A 99 4.47 -16.32 -1.01
N ARG A 100 5.13 -17.37 -0.51
CA ARG A 100 5.75 -18.38 -1.39
C ARG A 100 4.63 -19.03 -2.18
N ARG A 101 4.61 -18.84 -3.51
CA ARG A 101 3.68 -19.56 -4.38
C ARG A 101 3.99 -21.05 -4.21
N LYS A 102 3.03 -21.82 -3.70
CA LYS A 102 3.13 -23.29 -3.77
C LYS A 102 3.06 -23.65 -5.25
N ALA A 103 3.99 -24.47 -5.72
CA ALA A 103 3.86 -25.06 -7.03
C ALA A 103 2.54 -25.84 -7.04
N ILE A 104 1.58 -25.39 -7.83
CA ILE A 104 0.43 -26.20 -8.18
C ILE A 104 1.04 -27.22 -9.14
N GLY A 105 1.48 -28.36 -8.62
CA GLY A 105 1.94 -29.46 -9.47
C GLY A 105 0.87 -29.76 -10.51
N THR A 106 1.29 -30.22 -11.69
CA THR A 106 0.40 -30.67 -12.75
C THR A 106 -0.57 -31.69 -12.13
N ARG A 107 -1.82 -31.30 -11.93
CA ARG A 107 -2.85 -32.27 -11.51
C ARG A 107 -2.91 -33.30 -12.63
N ALA A 108 -2.48 -34.53 -12.35
CA ALA A 108 -2.64 -35.61 -13.31
C ALA A 108 -4.13 -35.68 -13.69
N PRO A 109 -4.46 -35.82 -14.99
CA PRO A 109 -5.84 -35.94 -15.41
C PRO A 109 -6.50 -37.14 -14.70
N ILE A 110 -7.77 -36.98 -14.33
CA ILE A 110 -8.53 -38.07 -13.72
C ILE A 110 -8.69 -39.16 -14.77
N LEU A 111 -8.09 -40.32 -14.55
CA LEU A 111 -8.24 -41.50 -15.41
C LEU A 111 -9.67 -42.04 -15.26
N ILE A 112 -10.34 -42.29 -16.39
CA ILE A 112 -11.66 -42.92 -16.45
C ILE A 112 -11.44 -44.44 -16.55
N GLU A 113 -11.88 -45.19 -15.55
CA GLU A 113 -11.78 -46.65 -15.54
C GLU A 113 -12.86 -47.29 -16.43
N ALA A 114 -12.51 -48.36 -17.15
CA ALA A 114 -13.42 -49.02 -18.10
C ALA A 114 -14.43 -49.98 -17.45
N ARG A 115 -14.34 -50.25 -16.14
CA ARG A 115 -15.18 -51.23 -15.42
C ARG A 115 -15.87 -50.60 -14.22
N ALA A 116 -17.12 -51.01 -13.97
CA ALA A 116 -17.84 -50.62 -12.76
C ALA A 116 -17.11 -51.10 -11.49
N ASN A 117 -17.08 -50.27 -10.45
CA ASN A 117 -16.39 -50.53 -9.16
C ASN A 117 -14.85 -50.70 -9.25
N ALA A 118 -14.21 -50.28 -10.34
CA ALA A 118 -12.76 -50.42 -10.49
C ALA A 118 -11.93 -49.45 -9.63
N ARG A 119 -12.57 -48.40 -9.09
CA ARG A 119 -11.90 -47.36 -8.30
C ARG A 119 -12.73 -46.97 -7.10
N TRP A 120 -12.06 -46.78 -5.96
CA TRP A 120 -12.66 -46.22 -4.78
C TRP A 120 -12.31 -44.74 -4.71
N SER A 121 -13.32 -43.91 -4.46
CA SER A 121 -13.14 -42.47 -4.23
C SER A 121 -13.04 -42.22 -2.74
N LEU A 122 -12.03 -41.43 -2.36
CA LEU A 122 -11.75 -41.11 -0.97
C LEU A 122 -11.70 -39.60 -0.83
N ASP A 123 -12.50 -39.07 0.08
CA ASP A 123 -12.54 -37.66 0.40
C ASP A 123 -12.61 -37.43 1.92
N PHE A 124 -12.31 -36.19 2.32
CA PHE A 124 -12.40 -35.77 3.71
C PHE A 124 -13.38 -34.62 3.82
N VAL A 125 -14.41 -34.80 4.64
CA VAL A 125 -15.34 -33.73 5.02
C VAL A 125 -14.95 -33.23 6.40
N HIS A 126 -14.95 -31.92 6.57
CA HIS A 126 -14.65 -31.28 7.84
C HIS A 126 -15.92 -30.65 8.40
N ASP A 127 -16.19 -30.89 9.68
CA ASP A 127 -17.34 -30.31 10.38
C ASP A 127 -16.98 -29.96 11.84
N GLN A 128 -17.90 -29.32 12.55
CA GLN A 128 -17.72 -28.83 13.91
C GLN A 128 -18.95 -29.13 14.76
N PHE A 129 -18.74 -29.74 15.94
CA PHE A 129 -19.80 -29.94 16.92
C PHE A 129 -20.26 -28.60 17.51
N ALA A 130 -21.48 -28.56 18.07
CA ALA A 130 -22.03 -27.35 18.71
C ALA A 130 -21.11 -26.75 19.80
N GLY A 131 -20.27 -27.57 20.46
CA GLY A 131 -19.26 -27.14 21.43
C GLY A 131 -17.95 -26.59 20.83
N GLY A 132 -17.85 -26.42 19.51
CA GLY A 132 -16.68 -25.86 18.83
C GLY A 132 -15.55 -26.86 18.53
N GLN A 133 -15.65 -28.12 18.97
CA GLN A 133 -14.68 -29.16 18.61
C GLN A 133 -14.79 -29.51 17.12
N ARG A 134 -13.67 -29.39 16.41
CA ARG A 134 -13.55 -29.70 14.99
C ARG A 134 -13.21 -31.16 14.79
N PHE A 135 -13.82 -31.79 13.80
CA PHE A 135 -13.50 -33.16 13.42
C PHE A 135 -13.47 -33.31 11.89
N ARG A 136 -12.92 -34.44 11.43
CA ARG A 136 -12.88 -34.81 10.02
C ARG A 136 -13.45 -36.19 9.84
N VAL A 137 -14.32 -36.33 8.86
CA VAL A 137 -14.87 -37.61 8.42
C VAL A 137 -14.14 -38.03 7.15
N LEU A 138 -13.68 -39.27 7.13
CA LEU A 138 -13.16 -39.92 5.94
C LEU A 138 -14.34 -40.60 5.24
N ASN A 139 -14.72 -40.16 4.04
CA ASN A 139 -15.67 -40.93 3.24
C ASN A 139 -14.93 -41.75 2.19
N VAL A 140 -15.39 -42.99 2.04
CA VAL A 140 -14.89 -43.94 1.06
C VAL A 140 -16.08 -44.44 0.29
N VAL A 141 -16.13 -44.10 -1.00
CA VAL A 141 -17.21 -44.46 -1.92
C VAL A 141 -16.66 -45.42 -2.95
N ARG A 142 -17.38 -46.51 -3.17
CA ARG A 142 -17.04 -47.53 -4.17
C ARG A 142 -17.75 -47.23 -5.50
#